data_AF-A0AAN8FNK1-F1
#
_entry.id   AF-A0AAN8FNK1-F1
#
_cell.length_a   1.000
_cell.length_b   1.000
_cell.length_c   1.000
_cell.angle_alpha   90.00
_cell.angle_beta   90.00
_cell.angle_gamma   90.00
#
_symmetry.space_group_name_H-M   'P 1'
#
loop_
_entity.id
_entity.type
_entity.pdbx_description
1 polymer ?
#
loop_
_entity_poly.entity_id
_entity_poly.type
_entity_poly.pdbx_seq_one_letter_code
_entity_poly.pdbx_strand_id
1 'polypeptide(L)'
;MNHISSTSEDNEMSNQEEYEPSPPLKESVDHLRAIELLGQQTVENLYSKKWQERKKGLASVQQRLESVPSAEASKRASGTSQSSTGSKSPSTKSVRISDDLPKRNEDAPTSCQHCGANFESPPSNLDMENHHRNKCPLFTKCDDCSQVLMVSSVASHRRNECRARDNYRTCPRCGESIERSLFHRHVGRKDCRRKCLFPPMSCLDTLLPFLA
;
A
#
# COMPACT_ATOMS: atom_id res chain seq x y z
N MET A 1 56.06 54.37 -35.49
CA MET A 1 55.01 54.24 -36.53
C MET A 1 54.37 52.88 -36.32
N ASN A 2 53.07 52.63 -36.13
CA ASN A 2 51.86 53.41 -36.31
C ASN A 2 50.65 52.59 -35.73
N HIS A 3 49.68 53.31 -35.13
CA HIS A 3 48.21 53.08 -35.00
C HIS A 3 47.69 51.74 -34.43
N ILE A 4 47.02 51.67 -33.27
CA ILE A 4 45.67 52.14 -32.81
C ILE A 4 44.46 51.40 -33.45
N SER A 5 43.60 50.89 -32.55
CA SER A 5 42.13 50.58 -32.59
C SER A 5 41.83 49.10 -32.29
N SER A 6 41.34 48.75 -31.09
CA SER A 6 39.95 48.85 -30.58
C SER A 6 39.02 47.75 -31.08
N THR A 7 38.49 46.95 -30.13
CA THR A 7 37.07 46.56 -29.86
C THR A 7 37.01 45.15 -29.25
N SER A 8 36.45 45.04 -28.04
CA SER A 8 35.17 44.39 -27.66
C SER A 8 35.45 43.07 -26.92
N GLU A 9 35.32 43.03 -25.59
CA GLU A 9 34.05 42.74 -24.89
C GLU A 9 33.41 41.46 -25.44
N ASP A 10 33.48 40.37 -24.68
CA ASP A 10 32.31 39.55 -24.36
C ASP A 10 32.62 38.64 -23.16
N ASN A 11 32.03 39.05 -22.04
CA ASN A 11 31.93 38.35 -20.77
C ASN A 11 30.75 37.36 -20.89
N GLU A 12 31.03 36.09 -21.18
CA GLU A 12 29.99 35.06 -21.24
C GLU A 12 29.72 34.50 -19.83
N MET A 13 28.89 35.25 -19.10
CA MET A 13 28.13 34.81 -17.95
C MET A 13 26.70 34.49 -18.42
N SER A 14 26.09 33.44 -17.88
CA SER A 14 24.68 32.97 -18.03
C SER A 14 24.56 31.72 -18.91
N ASN A 15 23.88 30.65 -18.54
CA ASN A 15 22.82 30.43 -17.56
C ASN A 15 23.00 29.06 -16.90
N GLN A 16 23.06 29.01 -15.57
CA GLN A 16 22.61 27.83 -14.85
C GLN A 16 21.09 27.94 -14.79
N GLU A 17 20.40 27.27 -15.71
CA GLU A 17 18.97 27.00 -15.57
C GLU A 17 18.81 26.15 -14.31
N GLU A 18 18.39 26.82 -13.24
CA GLU A 18 17.99 26.24 -11.98
C GLU A 18 16.80 25.31 -12.26
N TYR A 19 17.07 24.01 -12.30
CA TYR A 19 16.03 22.99 -12.38
C TYR A 19 15.20 23.03 -11.09
N GLU A 20 14.13 23.83 -11.11
CA GLU A 20 13.03 23.70 -10.17
C GLU A 20 12.17 22.49 -10.60
N PRO A 21 12.17 21.37 -9.85
CA PRO A 21 11.25 20.29 -10.12
C PRO A 21 9.83 20.83 -9.94
N SER A 22 9.03 20.79 -11.01
CA SER A 22 7.64 21.20 -10.97
C SER A 22 6.93 20.47 -9.83
N PRO A 23 6.14 21.18 -9.00
CA PRO A 23 5.43 20.54 -7.90
C PRO A 23 4.51 19.45 -8.47
N PRO A 24 4.43 18.28 -7.82
CA PRO A 24 3.57 17.21 -8.29
C PRO A 24 2.15 17.75 -8.39
N LEU A 25 1.62 17.75 -9.61
CA LEU A 25 0.21 18.02 -9.86
C LEU A 25 -0.56 17.10 -8.92
N LYS A 26 -1.32 17.69 -7.99
CA LYS A 26 -2.34 16.94 -7.27
C LYS A 26 -3.24 16.39 -8.36
N GLU A 27 -3.12 15.12 -8.69
CA GLU A 27 -4.03 14.43 -9.59
C GLU A 27 -5.44 14.82 -9.13
N SER A 28 -6.16 15.51 -10.02
CA SER A 28 -7.55 15.84 -9.78
C SER A 28 -8.25 14.52 -9.56
N VAL A 29 -8.69 14.27 -8.32
CA VAL A 29 -9.54 13.12 -8.03
C VAL A 29 -10.65 13.14 -9.07
N ASP A 30 -10.80 12.05 -9.84
CA ASP A 30 -11.80 11.95 -10.92
C ASP A 30 -13.20 11.97 -10.31
N HIS A 31 -13.69 13.17 -9.98
CA HIS A 31 -15.00 13.42 -9.41
C HIS A 31 -16.11 12.99 -10.38
N LEU A 32 -15.81 12.93 -11.67
CA LEU A 32 -16.71 12.42 -12.71
C LEU A 32 -17.18 11.00 -12.40
N ARG A 33 -16.27 10.10 -12.01
CA ARG A 33 -16.63 8.72 -11.69
C ARG A 33 -17.48 8.63 -10.43
N ALA A 34 -17.19 9.47 -9.43
CA ALA A 34 -17.99 9.55 -8.21
C ALA A 34 -19.41 10.10 -8.51
N ILE A 35 -19.53 11.07 -9.41
CA ILE A 35 -20.82 11.63 -9.83
C ILE A 35 -21.64 10.60 -10.58
N GLU A 36 -21.04 9.83 -11.50
CA GLU A 36 -21.72 8.72 -12.19
C GLU A 36 -22.24 7.66 -11.21
N LEU A 37 -21.40 7.26 -10.25
CA LEU A 37 -21.73 6.17 -9.34
C LEU A 37 -22.70 6.60 -8.25
N LEU A 38 -22.54 7.78 -7.67
CA LEU A 38 -23.24 8.22 -6.46
C LEU A 38 -24.31 9.28 -6.73
N GLY A 39 -24.26 9.97 -7.87
CA GLY A 39 -25.07 11.13 -8.19
C GLY A 39 -24.44 12.44 -7.72
N GLN A 40 -24.65 13.52 -8.48
CA GLN A 40 -24.06 14.84 -8.23
C GLN A 40 -24.35 15.36 -6.81
N GLN A 41 -25.61 15.29 -6.37
CA GLN A 41 -26.01 15.79 -5.06
C GLN A 41 -25.33 15.06 -3.90
N THR A 42 -25.17 13.75 -4.00
CA THR A 42 -24.49 12.95 -2.97
C THR A 42 -23.01 13.31 -2.91
N VAL A 43 -22.36 13.48 -4.06
CA VAL A 43 -20.96 13.93 -4.13
C VAL A 43 -20.80 15.34 -3.55
N GLU A 44 -21.64 16.30 -3.92
CA GLU A 44 -21.61 17.65 -3.35
C GLU A 44 -21.75 17.66 -1.82
N ASN A 45 -22.64 16.83 -1.30
CA ASN A 45 -22.84 16.65 0.14
C ASN A 45 -21.61 16.05 0.83
N LEU A 46 -20.97 15.04 0.22
CA LEU A 46 -19.74 14.41 0.73
C LEU A 46 -18.56 15.38 0.79
N TYR A 47 -18.42 16.26 -0.21
CA TYR A 47 -17.36 17.27 -0.28
C TYR A 47 -17.73 18.62 0.37
N SER A 48 -18.90 18.73 1.01
CA SER A 48 -19.37 19.97 1.63
C SER A 48 -18.47 20.43 2.79
N LYS A 49 -18.30 21.74 2.96
CA LYS A 49 -17.64 22.32 4.13
C LYS A 49 -18.49 22.22 5.40
N LYS A 50 -19.79 21.93 5.29
CA LYS A 50 -20.73 21.82 6.40
C LYS A 50 -20.88 20.36 6.86
N TRP A 51 -20.69 20.10 8.15
CA TRP A 51 -20.78 18.76 8.73
C TRP A 51 -22.14 18.07 8.53
N GLN A 52 -23.24 18.83 8.65
CA GLN A 52 -24.59 18.28 8.47
C GLN A 52 -24.82 17.76 7.05
N GLU A 53 -24.28 18.45 6.04
CA GLU A 53 -24.38 18.01 4.65
C GLU A 53 -23.54 16.76 4.39
N ARG A 54 -22.35 16.64 5.01
CA ARG A 54 -21.56 15.40 4.93
C ARG A 54 -22.30 14.21 5.53
N LYS A 55 -22.97 14.40 6.67
CA LYS A 55 -23.81 13.36 7.29
C LYS A 55 -24.92 12.89 6.35
N LYS A 56 -25.60 13.82 5.68
CA LYS A 56 -26.61 13.49 4.66
C LYS A 56 -25.99 12.71 3.49
N GLY A 57 -24.85 13.17 2.98
CA GLY A 57 -24.12 12.48 1.90
C GLY A 57 -23.74 11.04 2.28
N LEU A 58 -23.21 10.83 3.49
CA LEU A 58 -22.89 9.51 4.02
C LEU A 58 -24.13 8.62 4.18
N ALA A 59 -25.22 9.16 4.72
CA ALA A 59 -26.49 8.44 4.86
C ALA A 59 -27.04 7.99 3.49
N SER A 60 -26.94 8.83 2.46
CA SER A 60 -27.32 8.45 1.09
C SER A 60 -26.47 7.32 0.53
N VAL A 61 -25.16 7.29 0.81
CA VAL A 61 -24.27 6.20 0.39
C VAL A 61 -24.65 4.91 1.12
N GLN A 62 -24.88 4.96 2.43
CA GLN A 62 -25.30 3.82 3.25
C GLN A 62 -26.60 3.20 2.73
N GLN A 63 -27.63 4.04 2.53
CA GLN A 63 -28.91 3.60 1.99
C GLN A 63 -28.77 2.90 0.64
N ARG A 64 -27.88 3.38 -0.23
CA ARG A 64 -27.65 2.74 -1.54
C ARG A 64 -26.96 1.38 -1.39
N LEU A 65 -26.00 1.24 -0.49
CA LEU A 65 -25.36 -0.05 -0.19
C LEU A 65 -26.37 -1.06 0.37
N GLU A 66 -27.30 -0.60 1.21
CA GLU A 66 -28.36 -1.45 1.79
C GLU A 66 -29.45 -1.81 0.77
N SER A 67 -29.70 -0.94 -0.21
CA SER A 67 -30.68 -1.18 -1.28
C SER A 67 -30.21 -2.13 -2.37
N VAL A 68 -28.91 -2.47 -2.42
CA VAL A 68 -28.39 -3.48 -3.34
C VAL A 68 -28.72 -4.86 -2.75
N PRO A 69 -29.69 -5.61 -3.31
CA PRO A 69 -30.04 -6.92 -2.76
C PRO A 69 -28.83 -7.86 -2.86
N SER A 70 -28.52 -8.52 -1.73
CA SER A 70 -27.41 -9.48 -1.58
C SER A 70 -27.48 -10.70 -2.52
N ALA A 71 -28.55 -10.83 -3.32
CA ALA A 71 -28.66 -11.87 -4.35
C ALA A 71 -27.59 -11.77 -5.45
N GLU A 72 -27.01 -10.58 -5.66
CA GLU A 72 -25.87 -10.36 -6.57
C GLU A 72 -24.50 -10.36 -5.82
N ALA A 73 -24.49 -10.49 -4.48
CA ALA A 73 -23.29 -10.45 -3.65
C ALA A 73 -23.02 -11.75 -2.85
N SER A 74 -23.97 -12.70 -2.82
CA SER A 74 -23.89 -13.93 -2.02
C SER A 74 -24.38 -15.17 -2.78
N LYS A 75 -23.69 -15.57 -3.84
CA LYS A 75 -23.48 -17.02 -4.06
C LYS A 75 -22.08 -17.33 -3.53
N ARG A 76 -22.07 -18.13 -2.45
CA ARG A 76 -20.91 -18.78 -1.81
C ARG A 76 -20.22 -17.99 -0.70
N ALA A 77 -20.82 -17.98 0.48
CA ALA A 77 -20.07 -18.00 1.74
C ALA A 77 -20.95 -18.55 2.87
N SER A 78 -21.30 -19.83 2.79
CA SER A 78 -21.76 -20.61 3.94
C SER A 78 -20.60 -21.46 4.45
N GLY A 79 -20.43 -21.50 5.77
CA GLY A 79 -19.83 -22.66 6.43
C GLY A 79 -18.61 -22.41 7.29
N THR A 80 -18.87 -22.01 8.54
CA THR A 80 -18.30 -22.57 9.78
C THR A 80 -17.12 -23.54 9.63
N SER A 81 -16.00 -23.23 10.30
CA SER A 81 -15.01 -24.23 10.71
C SER A 81 -14.76 -24.14 12.21
N GLN A 82 -15.11 -25.22 12.89
CA GLN A 82 -14.73 -25.50 14.28
C GLN A 82 -13.27 -25.97 14.33
N SER A 83 -12.58 -25.51 15.38
CA SER A 83 -11.48 -26.12 16.16
C SER A 83 -11.00 -27.52 15.73
N SER A 84 -9.70 -27.88 15.70
CA SER A 84 -8.79 -27.89 16.86
C SER A 84 -7.44 -28.54 16.49
N THR A 85 -6.38 -28.05 17.14
CA THR A 85 -5.18 -28.74 17.70
C THR A 85 -4.58 -30.00 17.07
N GLY A 86 -3.24 -30.04 17.06
CA GLY A 86 -2.53 -31.30 17.38
C GLY A 86 -1.17 -31.49 16.71
N SER A 87 -0.12 -30.92 17.28
CA SER A 87 1.28 -31.26 17.01
C SER A 87 1.59 -32.70 17.40
N LYS A 88 2.35 -33.43 16.57
CA LYS A 88 3.47 -34.34 16.94
C LYS A 88 3.96 -35.15 15.73
N SER A 89 5.21 -34.93 15.34
CA SER A 89 6.11 -35.91 14.67
C SER A 89 6.72 -36.84 15.76
N PRO A 90 7.40 -37.99 15.47
CA PRO A 90 8.26 -38.26 14.29
C PRO A 90 8.33 -39.74 13.78
N SER A 91 9.21 -39.94 12.78
CA SER A 91 10.11 -41.10 12.59
C SER A 91 9.86 -42.12 11.46
N THR A 92 10.75 -42.01 10.47
CA THR A 92 11.33 -42.95 9.50
C THR A 92 10.76 -44.38 9.32
N LYS A 93 10.40 -44.70 8.07
CA LYS A 93 10.86 -45.92 7.35
C LYS A 93 10.51 -45.84 5.86
N SER A 94 11.44 -46.35 5.05
CA SER A 94 11.39 -46.45 3.58
C SER A 94 10.09 -47.08 3.08
N VAL A 95 9.40 -46.38 2.18
CA VAL A 95 8.28 -46.91 1.38
C VAL A 95 8.57 -46.57 -0.07
N ARG A 96 8.45 -47.60 -0.92
CA ARG A 96 8.56 -47.53 -2.37
C ARG A 96 7.59 -46.46 -2.87
N ILE A 97 8.08 -45.57 -3.74
CA ILE A 97 7.25 -44.55 -4.37
C ILE A 97 6.25 -45.30 -5.26
N SER A 98 5.07 -45.57 -4.72
CA SER A 98 3.89 -45.80 -5.54
C SER A 98 3.50 -44.43 -6.10
N ASP A 99 3.42 -44.33 -7.42
CA ASP A 99 2.75 -43.26 -8.16
C ASP A 99 1.23 -43.28 -7.87
N ASP A 100 0.87 -43.14 -6.60
CA ASP A 100 -0.49 -42.79 -6.19
C ASP A 100 -0.51 -41.26 -6.03
N LEU A 101 -0.44 -40.57 -7.18
CA LEU A 101 -0.86 -39.17 -7.23
C LEU A 101 -2.31 -39.17 -6.74
N PRO A 102 -2.64 -38.48 -5.62
CA PRO A 102 -4.03 -38.30 -5.28
C PRO A 102 -4.68 -37.61 -6.48
N LYS A 103 -5.66 -38.29 -7.07
CA LYS A 103 -6.65 -37.73 -8.00
C LYS A 103 -7.09 -36.40 -7.39
N ARG A 104 -6.58 -35.31 -7.96
CA ARG A 104 -6.77 -33.96 -7.45
C ARG A 104 -8.23 -33.60 -7.73
N ASN A 105 -9.09 -33.93 -6.77
CA ASN A 105 -10.51 -33.58 -6.82
C ASN A 105 -10.64 -32.06 -6.99
N GLU A 106 -10.95 -31.65 -8.22
CA GLU A 106 -12.24 -31.03 -8.58
C GLU A 106 -12.72 -29.90 -7.65
N ASP A 107 -11.88 -28.88 -7.41
CA ASP A 107 -12.29 -27.48 -7.19
C ASP A 107 -11.02 -26.64 -6.93
N ALA A 108 -10.10 -26.60 -7.90
CA ALA A 108 -8.98 -25.67 -7.81
C ALA A 108 -9.56 -24.23 -7.78
N PRO A 109 -9.18 -23.40 -6.79
CA PRO A 109 -9.79 -22.08 -6.64
C PRO A 109 -9.54 -21.28 -7.90
N THR A 110 -10.62 -20.89 -8.57
CA THR A 110 -10.60 -20.01 -9.74
C THR A 110 -10.39 -18.56 -9.33
N SER A 111 -9.92 -18.28 -8.11
CA SER A 111 -9.73 -16.93 -7.61
C SER A 111 -8.42 -16.77 -6.86
N CYS A 112 -7.86 -15.55 -6.89
CA CYS A 112 -6.69 -15.20 -6.11
C CYS A 112 -7.09 -15.07 -4.64
N GLN A 113 -6.42 -15.82 -3.75
CA GLN A 113 -6.68 -15.80 -2.32
C GLN A 113 -6.33 -14.47 -1.64
N HIS A 114 -5.52 -13.63 -2.29
CA HIS A 114 -5.14 -12.34 -1.76
C HIS A 114 -6.14 -11.26 -2.17
N CYS A 115 -6.31 -11.03 -3.48
CA CYS A 115 -7.12 -9.90 -3.98
C CYS A 115 -8.55 -10.27 -4.37
N GLY A 116 -8.90 -11.56 -4.39
CA GLY A 116 -10.22 -12.04 -4.80
C GLY A 116 -10.50 -11.98 -6.30
N ALA A 117 -9.51 -11.67 -7.14
CA ALA A 117 -9.70 -11.66 -8.60
C ALA A 117 -10.04 -13.06 -9.11
N ASN A 118 -11.11 -13.17 -9.90
CA ASN A 118 -11.54 -14.41 -10.52
C ASN A 118 -10.85 -14.64 -11.86
N PHE A 119 -10.61 -15.91 -12.18
CA PHE A 119 -10.04 -16.41 -13.42
C PHE A 119 -11.11 -17.25 -14.13
N GLU A 120 -11.14 -17.20 -15.46
CA GLU A 120 -12.15 -17.91 -16.28
C GLU A 120 -12.06 -19.43 -16.16
N SER A 121 -10.87 -19.94 -15.88
CA SER A 121 -10.59 -21.34 -15.61
C SER A 121 -9.63 -21.46 -14.42
N PRO A 122 -9.50 -22.63 -13.78
CA PRO A 122 -8.53 -22.82 -12.72
C PRO A 122 -7.13 -22.45 -13.21
N PRO A 123 -6.49 -21.40 -12.65
CA PRO A 123 -5.20 -20.93 -13.14
C PRO A 123 -4.12 -21.97 -12.87
N SER A 124 -3.18 -22.10 -13.80
CA SER A 124 -1.95 -22.85 -13.53
C SER A 124 -1.12 -22.12 -12.44
N ASN A 125 -0.15 -22.80 -11.85
CA ASN A 125 0.78 -22.14 -10.91
C ASN A 125 1.49 -20.94 -11.56
N LEU A 126 1.83 -21.05 -12.85
CA LEU A 126 2.47 -19.98 -13.60
C LEU A 126 1.55 -18.77 -13.81
N ASP A 127 0.26 -19.00 -14.07
CA ASP A 127 -0.73 -17.93 -14.22
C ASP A 127 -0.94 -17.19 -12.89
N MET A 128 -1.00 -17.93 -11.78
CA MET A 128 -1.11 -17.35 -10.44
C MET A 128 0.13 -16.54 -10.07
N GLU A 129 1.32 -17.05 -10.39
CA GLU A 129 2.58 -16.32 -10.18
C GLU A 129 2.65 -15.05 -11.04
N ASN A 130 2.25 -15.12 -12.31
CA ASN A 130 2.18 -13.96 -13.18
C ASN A 130 1.17 -12.92 -12.65
N HIS A 131 0.03 -13.38 -12.12
CA HIS A 131 -0.92 -12.50 -11.45
C HIS A 131 -0.28 -11.81 -10.24
N HIS A 132 0.35 -12.54 -9.32
CA HIS A 132 1.04 -11.93 -8.17
C HIS A 132 2.12 -10.94 -8.58
N ARG A 133 2.86 -11.21 -9.65
CA ARG A 133 3.97 -10.36 -10.11
C ARG A 133 3.52 -9.10 -10.83
N ASN A 134 2.44 -9.16 -11.61
CA ASN A 134 2.13 -8.14 -12.61
C ASN A 134 0.68 -7.63 -12.58
N LYS A 135 -0.26 -8.30 -11.91
CA LYS A 135 -1.69 -7.95 -11.93
C LYS A 135 -2.31 -7.74 -10.55
N CYS A 136 -1.76 -8.35 -9.50
CA CYS A 136 -2.37 -8.35 -8.17
C CYS A 136 -2.08 -7.02 -7.44
N PRO A 137 -3.10 -6.23 -7.06
CA PRO A 137 -2.89 -4.95 -6.38
C PRO A 137 -2.37 -5.08 -4.95
N LEU A 138 -2.43 -6.30 -4.39
CA LEU A 138 -1.93 -6.59 -3.05
C LEU A 138 -0.46 -7.01 -3.02
N PHE A 139 0.16 -7.20 -4.19
CA PHE A 139 1.58 -7.46 -4.31
C PHE A 139 2.28 -6.30 -5.00
N THR A 140 3.54 -6.09 -4.64
CA THR A 140 4.42 -5.12 -5.27
C THR A 140 5.85 -5.64 -5.30
N LYS A 141 6.67 -5.09 -6.18
CA LYS A 141 8.10 -5.40 -6.28
C LYS A 141 8.86 -4.45 -5.36
N CYS A 142 9.81 -4.98 -4.59
CA CYS A 142 10.73 -4.12 -3.86
C CYS A 142 11.72 -3.47 -4.84
N ASP A 143 11.88 -2.15 -4.75
CA ASP A 143 12.76 -1.40 -5.67
C ASP A 143 14.23 -1.83 -5.59
N ASP A 144 14.70 -2.24 -4.41
CA ASP A 144 16.12 -2.57 -4.20
C ASP A 144 16.48 -4.03 -4.52
N CYS A 145 15.57 -4.96 -4.28
CA CYS A 145 15.85 -6.41 -4.40
C CYS A 145 14.98 -7.11 -5.47
N SER A 146 14.03 -6.41 -6.07
CA SER A 146 13.08 -6.92 -7.08
C SER A 146 12.21 -8.10 -6.63
N GLN A 147 12.23 -8.45 -5.34
CA GLN A 147 11.39 -9.52 -4.82
C GLN A 147 9.93 -9.06 -4.76
N VAL A 148 9.01 -9.95 -5.16
CA VAL A 148 7.57 -9.71 -5.17
C VAL A 148 7.01 -10.08 -3.80
N LEU A 149 6.44 -9.10 -3.11
CA LEU A 149 5.95 -9.23 -1.73
C LEU A 149 4.55 -8.62 -1.62
N MET A 150 3.83 -8.97 -0.55
CA MET A 150 2.60 -8.26 -0.22
C MET A 150 2.88 -6.81 0.17
N VAL A 151 2.01 -5.88 -0.26
CA VAL A 151 2.13 -4.45 0.04
C VAL A 151 2.22 -4.17 1.55
N SER A 152 1.48 -4.94 2.35
CA SER A 152 1.50 -4.84 3.82
C SER A 152 2.84 -5.21 4.45
N SER A 153 3.62 -6.09 3.83
CA SER A 153 4.90 -6.56 4.37
C SER A 153 6.12 -5.79 3.88
N VAL A 154 5.99 -4.88 2.90
CA VAL A 154 7.10 -4.12 2.30
C VAL A 154 7.94 -3.40 3.36
N ALA A 155 7.30 -2.74 4.33
CA ALA A 155 8.02 -1.99 5.36
C ALA A 155 8.87 -2.90 6.26
N SER A 156 8.35 -4.07 6.62
CA SER A 156 9.06 -5.07 7.41
C SER A 156 10.19 -5.72 6.60
N HIS A 157 9.93 -6.04 5.34
CA HIS A 157 10.92 -6.57 4.41
C HIS A 157 12.13 -5.63 4.28
N ARG A 158 11.91 -4.34 3.97
CA ARG A 158 13.00 -3.35 3.85
C ARG A 158 13.86 -3.26 5.11
N ARG A 159 13.28 -3.49 6.29
CA ARG A 159 13.98 -3.41 7.58
C ARG A 159 14.72 -4.67 7.96
N ASN A 160 14.22 -5.85 7.61
CA ASN A 160 14.68 -7.10 8.22
C ASN A 160 15.31 -8.07 7.21
N GLU A 161 14.75 -8.13 6.00
CA GLU A 161 15.00 -9.20 5.02
C GLU A 161 15.67 -8.71 3.73
N CYS A 162 15.45 -7.45 3.36
CA CYS A 162 15.93 -6.90 2.09
C CYS A 162 17.46 -6.92 2.01
N ARG A 163 17.99 -7.26 0.84
CA ARG A 163 19.44 -7.19 0.54
C ARG A 163 20.02 -5.80 0.75
N ALA A 164 19.21 -4.76 0.53
CA ALA A 164 19.59 -3.36 0.74
C ALA A 164 19.16 -2.82 2.12
N ARG A 165 18.87 -3.68 3.10
CA ARG A 165 18.50 -3.27 4.47
C ARG A 165 19.47 -2.25 5.06
N ASP A 166 20.75 -2.39 4.78
CA ASP A 166 21.79 -1.48 5.24
C ASP A 166 21.73 -0.08 4.59
N ASN A 167 20.85 0.15 3.62
CA ASN A 167 20.54 1.49 3.10
C ASN A 167 19.39 2.16 3.86
N TYR A 168 18.74 1.46 4.78
CA TYR A 168 17.58 1.97 5.52
C TYR A 168 17.86 2.14 7.01
N ARG A 169 17.17 3.10 7.63
CA ARG A 169 17.08 3.27 9.07
C ARG A 169 15.63 3.45 9.51
N THR A 170 15.30 2.84 10.63
CA THR A 170 13.98 2.98 11.24
C THR A 170 13.90 4.31 11.97
N CYS A 171 12.91 5.14 11.62
CA CYS A 171 12.63 6.36 12.36
C CYS A 171 12.06 6.01 13.75
N PRO A 172 12.63 6.54 14.85
CA PRO A 172 12.15 6.24 16.21
C PRO A 172 10.77 6.86 16.51
N ARG A 173 10.32 7.83 15.69
CA ARG A 173 9.05 8.54 15.91
C ARG A 173 7.87 7.90 15.21
N CYS A 174 8.02 7.45 13.96
CA CYS A 174 6.93 6.85 13.19
C CYS A 174 7.13 5.35 12.92
N GLY A 175 8.29 4.78 13.27
CA GLY A 175 8.60 3.38 12.99
C GLY A 175 8.62 3.07 11.49
N GLU A 176 8.89 4.05 10.63
CA GLU A 176 9.00 3.88 9.18
C GLU A 176 10.44 3.58 8.77
N SER A 177 10.62 2.79 7.72
CA SER A 177 11.93 2.50 7.14
C SER A 177 12.31 3.61 6.17
N ILE A 178 13.23 4.48 6.56
CA ILE A 178 13.65 5.67 5.80
C ILE A 178 15.05 5.42 5.23
N GLU A 179 15.28 5.79 3.99
CA GLU A 179 16.60 5.70 3.37
C GLU A 179 17.64 6.54 4.15
N ARG A 180 18.86 6.02 4.30
CA ARG A 180 19.95 6.66 5.05
C ARG A 180 20.22 8.09 4.57
N SER A 181 20.18 8.30 3.25
CA SER A 181 20.35 9.61 2.60
C SER A 181 19.32 10.64 3.05
N LEU A 182 18.09 10.21 3.33
CA LEU A 182 16.96 11.08 3.68
C LEU A 182 16.68 11.15 5.19
N PHE A 183 17.32 10.29 5.99
CA PHE A 183 17.01 10.12 7.41
C PHE A 183 17.16 11.41 8.23
N HIS A 184 18.28 12.11 8.09
CA HIS A 184 18.53 13.36 8.83
C HIS A 184 17.51 14.45 8.47
N ARG A 185 17.16 14.57 7.18
CA ARG A 185 16.14 15.50 6.71
C ARG A 185 14.77 15.16 7.29
N HIS A 186 14.37 13.90 7.21
CA HIS A 186 13.09 13.41 7.73
C HIS A 186 12.93 13.68 9.23
N VAL A 187 13.95 13.33 10.04
CA VAL A 187 13.91 13.54 11.49
C VAL A 187 13.96 15.02 11.84
N GLY A 188 14.85 15.78 11.19
CA GLY A 188 15.05 17.22 11.44
C GLY A 188 13.83 18.07 11.08
N ARG A 189 13.22 17.84 9.91
CA ARG A 189 12.02 18.56 9.48
C ARG A 189 10.72 18.04 10.08
N LYS A 190 10.78 16.91 10.80
CA LYS A 190 9.61 16.24 11.39
C LYS A 190 8.62 15.77 10.31
N ASP A 191 9.10 15.39 9.13
CA ASP A 191 8.31 14.87 7.99
C ASP A 191 7.75 13.46 8.24
N CYS A 192 7.69 13.04 9.51
CA CYS A 192 7.07 11.79 9.91
C CYS A 192 5.56 11.90 9.69
N ARG A 193 4.99 11.07 8.81
CA ARG A 193 3.55 10.79 8.87
C ARG A 193 3.32 10.12 10.23
N ARG A 194 2.76 10.86 11.20
CA ARG A 194 2.39 10.28 12.49
C ARG A 194 1.41 9.15 12.20
N LYS A 195 1.89 7.91 12.28
CA LYS A 195 1.02 6.76 12.44
C LYS A 195 0.48 6.82 13.86
N CYS A 196 -0.54 7.65 14.09
CA CYS A 196 -1.39 7.52 15.27
C CYS A 196 -2.26 6.27 15.07
N LEU A 197 -1.64 5.10 15.13
CA LEU A 197 -2.30 3.83 15.34
C LEU A 197 -1.83 3.41 16.74
N PHE A 198 -2.61 3.85 17.74
CA PHE A 198 -2.35 3.78 19.17
C PHE A 198 -1.19 4.66 19.69
N PRO A 199 -1.42 5.47 20.75
CA PRO A 199 -0.30 6.03 21.50
C PRO A 199 0.54 4.87 22.07
N PRO A 200 1.88 4.93 22.04
CA PRO A 200 2.66 4.06 22.90
C PRO A 200 2.21 4.33 24.34
N MET A 201 1.83 3.27 25.06
CA MET A 201 1.55 3.25 26.51
C MET A 201 2.85 3.51 27.29
N SER A 202 3.57 4.58 26.99
CA SER A 202 4.78 5.01 27.68
C SER A 202 4.87 6.54 27.77
N CYS A 203 3.76 7.26 27.57
CA CYS A 203 3.69 8.71 27.76
C CYS A 203 2.62 9.13 28.79
N LEU A 204 2.12 8.20 29.62
CA LEU A 204 1.19 8.53 30.71
C LEU A 204 1.87 8.80 32.08
N ASP A 205 3.20 8.82 32.16
CA ASP A 205 3.91 9.01 33.43
C ASP A 205 4.51 10.41 33.57
N THR A 206 3.72 11.49 33.45
CA THR A 206 4.11 12.78 34.06
C THR A 206 2.97 13.79 34.28
N LEU A 207 1.73 13.39 34.56
CA LEU A 207 0.71 14.36 35.00
C LEU A 207 -0.17 13.79 36.12
N LEU A 208 0.41 13.69 37.32
CA LEU A 208 -0.32 13.82 38.58
C LEU A 208 0.38 14.91 39.41
N PRO A 209 -0.08 16.18 39.39
CA PRO A 209 0.19 17.09 40.48
C PRO A 209 -0.78 16.79 41.62
N PHE A 210 -0.21 16.53 42.80
CA PHE A 210 -0.73 16.79 44.14
C PHE A 210 -2.20 17.23 44.23
N LEU A 211 -3.06 16.31 44.67
CA LEU A 211 -4.29 16.68 45.40
C LEU A 211 -3.95 16.66 46.89
N ALA A 212 -3.90 17.86 47.46
CA ALA A 212 -4.09 18.12 48.89
C ALA A 212 -5.59 18.32 49.15
#